data_AF-A7T311-F1
#
_entry.id   AF-A7T311-F1
#
_cell.length_a   1.000
_cell.length_b   1.000
_cell.length_c   1.000
_cell.angle_alpha   90.00
_cell.angle_beta   90.00
_cell.angle_gamma   90.00
#
_symmetry.space_group_name_H-M   'P 1'
#
loop_
_entity.id
_entity.type
_entity.pdbx_description
1 polymer ?
#
loop_
_entity_poly.entity_id
_entity_poly.type
_entity_poly.pdbx_seq_one_letter_code
_entity_poly.pdbx_strand_id
1 'polypeptide(L)'
;MRFLFARWQAFICLAWLLPAGSWAESPDPLDAQAATLALHYQSPLKAYQGFTEQPLHDWREANDLVGRIGGWRTYAQEPWEQPAEPASAADSPSAKPMEPQHGHH
;
A
#
# COMPACT_ATOMS: atom_id res chain seq x y z
N MET A 1 35.50 57.14 12.55
CA MET A 1 36.04 56.46 11.35
C MET A 1 36.62 55.08 11.70
N ARG A 2 35.87 54.23 12.41
CA ARG A 2 36.18 52.80 12.65
C ARG A 2 34.81 52.12 12.82
N PHE A 3 34.68 50.83 12.48
CA PHE A 3 33.48 49.99 12.64
C PHE A 3 32.46 49.85 11.50
N LEU A 4 32.84 50.06 10.24
CA LEU A 4 32.01 49.61 9.09
C LEU A 4 32.54 48.36 8.36
N PHE A 5 33.80 47.98 8.57
CA PHE A 5 34.40 46.81 7.91
C PHE A 5 34.14 45.46 8.60
N ALA A 6 33.69 45.46 9.85
CA ALA A 6 33.52 44.21 10.62
C ALA A 6 32.24 43.43 10.28
N ARG A 7 31.28 44.05 9.56
CA ARG A 7 30.00 43.40 9.21
C ARG A 7 30.02 42.65 7.88
N TRP A 8 31.09 42.80 7.09
CA TRP A 8 31.21 42.13 5.79
C TRP A 8 31.97 40.81 5.85
N GLN A 9 32.71 40.55 6.93
CA GLN A 9 33.47 39.29 7.07
C GLN A 9 32.64 38.12 7.63
N ALA A 10 31.54 38.39 8.32
CA ALA A 10 30.70 37.33 8.89
C ALA A 10 29.90 36.52 7.84
N PHE A 11 29.72 37.05 6.63
CA PHE A 11 29.02 36.33 5.55
C PHE A 11 29.93 35.38 4.75
N ILE A 12 31.25 35.56 4.81
CA ILE A 12 32.20 34.74 4.03
C ILE A 12 32.39 33.36 4.68
N CYS A 13 32.25 33.26 6.01
CA CYS A 13 32.38 31.98 6.72
C CYS A 13 31.19 31.02 6.56
N LEU A 14 29.98 31.50 6.25
CA LEU A 14 28.81 30.63 6.13
C LEU A 14 28.69 29.96 4.74
N ALA A 15 29.30 30.54 3.71
CA ALA A 15 29.27 29.98 2.35
C ALA A 15 30.16 28.73 2.18
N TRP A 16 31.09 28.48 3.10
CA TRP A 16 32.02 27.33 3.06
C TRP A 16 31.50 26.05 3.73
N LEU A 17 30.27 26.08 4.27
CA LEU A 17 29.62 24.93 4.89
C LEU A 17 28.57 24.26 3.99
N LEU A 18 28.36 24.75 2.77
CA LEU A 18 27.58 23.99 1.80
C LEU A 18 28.44 22.80 1.35
N PRO A 19 28.06 21.54 1.68
CA PRO A 19 28.63 20.42 0.95
C PRO A 19 28.29 20.69 -0.51
N ALA A 20 29.31 20.87 -1.35
CA ALA A 20 29.14 20.73 -2.78
C ALA A 20 28.65 19.30 -2.97
N GLY A 21 27.33 19.13 -3.06
CA GLY A 21 26.73 17.87 -3.44
C GLY A 21 27.27 17.56 -4.83
N SER A 22 28.25 16.67 -4.90
CA SER A 22 28.64 16.06 -6.15
C SER A 22 27.39 15.32 -6.65
N TRP A 23 26.79 15.84 -7.71
CA TRP A 23 25.85 15.06 -8.50
C TRP A 23 26.67 13.90 -9.04
N ALA A 24 26.42 12.69 -8.53
CA ALA A 24 27.01 11.50 -9.11
C ALA A 24 26.40 11.35 -10.50
N GLU A 25 27.21 11.53 -11.54
CA GLU A 25 26.84 11.17 -12.91
C GLU A 25 26.42 9.69 -12.86
N SER A 26 25.18 9.41 -13.26
CA SER A 26 24.72 8.02 -13.30
C SER A 26 25.47 7.31 -14.43
N PRO A 27 25.99 6.09 -14.20
CA PRO A 27 26.64 5.32 -15.25
C PRO A 27 25.73 5.17 -16.47
N ASP A 28 26.30 5.26 -17.68
CA ASP A 28 25.55 5.09 -18.93
C ASP A 28 24.93 3.68 -18.96
N PRO A 29 23.59 3.54 -19.05
CA PRO A 29 22.94 2.23 -19.06
C PRO A 29 23.26 1.40 -20.31
N LEU A 30 23.82 2.00 -21.37
CA LEU A 30 24.22 1.32 -22.61
C LEU A 30 25.70 0.91 -22.62
N ASP A 31 26.50 1.37 -21.65
CA ASP A 31 27.88 0.94 -21.50
C ASP A 31 27.97 -0.34 -20.66
N ALA A 32 28.30 -1.46 -21.30
CA ALA A 32 28.45 -2.75 -20.63
C ALA A 32 29.63 -2.80 -19.64
N GLN A 33 30.55 -1.85 -19.69
CA GLN A 33 31.69 -1.73 -18.77
C GLN A 33 31.43 -0.75 -17.63
N ALA A 34 30.27 -0.11 -17.60
CA ALA A 34 29.92 0.83 -16.56
C ALA A 34 29.94 0.18 -15.17
N ALA A 35 30.43 0.91 -14.18
CA ALA A 35 30.46 0.45 -12.80
C ALA A 35 29.03 0.26 -12.27
N THR A 36 28.70 -0.95 -11.85
CA THR A 36 27.42 -1.28 -11.20
C THR A 36 27.63 -1.55 -9.72
N LEU A 37 26.64 -1.20 -8.91
CA LEU A 37 26.64 -1.54 -7.49
C LEU A 37 26.39 -3.05 -7.34
N ALA A 38 27.06 -3.67 -6.38
CA ALA A 38 26.82 -5.07 -6.04
C ALA A 38 25.39 -5.24 -5.51
N LEU A 39 24.58 -6.05 -6.20
CA LEU A 39 23.22 -6.37 -5.78
C LEU A 39 23.24 -7.49 -4.72
N HIS A 40 22.83 -7.16 -3.50
CA HIS A 40 22.55 -8.17 -2.47
C HIS A 40 21.10 -8.62 -2.58
N TYR A 41 20.84 -9.64 -3.39
CA TYR A 41 19.49 -10.20 -3.53
C TYR A 41 19.13 -11.08 -2.32
N GLN A 42 17.99 -10.77 -1.69
CA GLN A 42 17.36 -11.63 -0.71
C GLN A 42 15.97 -12.03 -1.21
N SER A 43 15.74 -13.34 -1.34
CA SER A 43 14.45 -13.85 -1.80
C SER A 43 13.33 -13.46 -0.83
N PRO A 44 12.18 -12.93 -1.31
CA PRO A 44 10.98 -12.76 -0.50
C PRO A 44 10.48 -14.07 0.11
N LEU A 45 10.79 -15.20 -0.54
CA LEU A 45 10.45 -16.54 -0.09
C LEU A 45 11.50 -17.14 0.85
N LYS A 46 12.52 -16.40 1.28
CA LYS A 46 13.59 -16.91 2.17
C LYS A 46 13.03 -17.49 3.47
N ALA A 47 11.91 -16.97 3.96
CA ALA A 47 11.23 -17.45 5.16
C ALA A 47 9.88 -18.10 4.84
N TYR A 48 9.62 -18.47 3.58
CA TYR A 48 8.38 -19.14 3.23
C TYR A 48 8.33 -20.51 3.92
N GLN A 49 7.30 -20.71 4.73
CA GLN A 49 6.97 -22.01 5.28
C GLN A 49 6.00 -22.71 4.34
N GLY A 50 6.31 -23.96 4.02
CA GLY A 50 5.45 -24.78 3.20
C GLY A 50 4.06 -24.93 3.84
N PHE A 51 3.05 -25.10 2.99
CA PHE A 51 1.73 -25.48 3.45
C PHE A 51 1.81 -26.78 4.25
N THR A 52 1.23 -26.76 5.44
CA THR A 52 1.04 -27.95 6.27
C THR A 52 -0.44 -28.26 6.31
N GLU A 53 -0.77 -29.52 6.05
CA GLU A 53 -2.15 -29.97 6.05
C GLU A 53 -2.75 -29.83 7.44
N GLN A 54 -3.96 -29.26 7.51
CA GLN A 54 -4.67 -29.16 8.76
C GLN A 54 -5.16 -30.55 9.18
N PRO A 55 -5.27 -30.83 10.50
CA PRO A 55 -5.85 -32.07 10.96
C PRO A 55 -7.24 -32.28 10.36
N LEU A 56 -7.49 -33.47 9.82
CA LEU A 56 -8.81 -33.82 9.33
C LEU A 56 -9.80 -33.83 10.49
N HIS A 57 -10.94 -33.16 10.32
CA HIS A 57 -12.05 -33.16 11.28
C HIS A 57 -13.21 -33.94 10.69
N ASP A 58 -14.12 -34.41 11.55
CA ASP A 58 -15.37 -34.99 11.08
C ASP A 58 -16.19 -33.92 10.34
N TRP A 59 -16.50 -34.19 9.08
CA TRP A 59 -17.18 -33.24 8.20
C TRP A 59 -18.58 -32.87 8.73
N ARG A 60 -19.27 -33.79 9.40
CA ARG A 60 -20.60 -33.53 9.94
C ARG A 60 -20.51 -32.61 11.15
N GLU A 61 -19.60 -32.88 12.07
CA GLU A 61 -19.38 -32.04 13.25
C GLU A 61 -18.97 -30.61 12.86
N ALA A 62 -18.09 -30.46 11.87
CA ALA A 62 -17.68 -29.16 11.35
C ALA A 62 -18.88 -28.37 10.79
N ASN A 63 -19.76 -29.02 10.05
CA ASN A 63 -20.95 -28.38 9.50
C ASN A 63 -21.99 -28.03 10.58
N ASP A 64 -22.17 -28.89 11.58
CA ASP A 64 -23.05 -28.61 12.71
C ASP A 64 -22.57 -27.38 13.50
N LEU A 65 -21.25 -27.23 13.68
CA LEU A 65 -20.66 -26.03 14.28
C LEU A 65 -20.98 -24.77 13.47
N VAL A 66 -20.80 -24.81 12.14
CA VAL A 66 -21.16 -23.71 11.25
C VAL A 66 -22.63 -23.34 11.43
N GLY A 67 -23.53 -24.33 11.53
CA GLY A 67 -24.94 -24.10 11.84
C GLY A 67 -25.18 -23.39 13.18
N ARG A 68 -24.48 -23.82 14.24
CA ARG A 68 -24.60 -23.21 15.60
C ARG A 68 -24.13 -21.75 15.64
N ILE A 69 -23.12 -21.38 14.86
CA ILE A 69 -22.57 -20.01 14.83
C ILE A 69 -23.33 -19.06 13.86
N GLY A 70 -24.45 -19.52 13.29
CA GLY A 70 -25.31 -18.73 12.39
C GLY A 70 -25.20 -19.09 10.91
N GLY A 71 -24.18 -19.88 10.54
CA GLY A 71 -23.96 -20.37 9.18
C GLY A 71 -23.77 -19.26 8.15
N TRP A 72 -24.23 -19.50 6.93
CA TRP A 72 -24.12 -18.54 5.83
C TRP A 72 -24.87 -17.22 6.07
N ARG A 73 -25.85 -17.21 6.98
CA ARG A 73 -26.65 -16.01 7.28
C ARG A 73 -25.81 -14.90 7.91
N THR A 74 -24.76 -15.26 8.65
CA THR A 74 -23.82 -14.29 9.23
C THR A 74 -23.14 -13.48 8.13
N TYR A 75 -22.65 -14.13 7.07
CA TYR A 75 -22.06 -13.45 5.90
C TYR A 75 -23.10 -12.60 5.14
N ALA A 76 -24.36 -13.02 5.10
CA ALA A 76 -25.42 -12.25 4.46
C ALA A 76 -25.74 -10.92 5.16
N GLN A 77 -25.27 -10.73 6.40
CA GLN A 77 -25.40 -9.47 7.14
C GLN A 77 -24.19 -8.55 6.98
N GLU A 78 -23.08 -9.03 6.39
CA GLU A 78 -21.90 -8.19 6.17
C GLU A 78 -22.29 -7.08 5.17
N PRO A 79 -22.18 -5.80 5.56
CA PRO A 79 -22.41 -4.71 4.63
C PRO A 79 -21.35 -4.80 3.53
N TRP A 80 -21.78 -4.72 2.27
CA TRP A 80 -20.85 -4.55 1.17
C TRP A 80 -20.18 -3.17 1.32
N GLU A 81 -18.90 -3.15 1.69
CA GLU A 81 -18.08 -1.94 1.62
C GLU A 81 -17.78 -1.65 0.15
N GLN A 82 -18.48 -0.67 -0.40
CA GLN A 82 -18.10 -0.08 -1.67
C GLN A 82 -16.72 0.59 -1.45
N PRO A 83 -15.69 0.23 -2.24
CA PRO A 83 -14.42 0.95 -2.20
C PRO A 83 -14.71 2.43 -2.32
N ALA A 84 -14.14 3.25 -1.44
CA ALA A 84 -14.24 4.69 -1.55
C ALA A 84 -13.64 5.09 -2.91
N GLU A 85 -14.51 5.31 -3.90
CA GLU A 85 -14.10 5.97 -5.13
C GLU A 85 -13.51 7.33 -4.71
N PRO A 86 -12.34 7.72 -5.23
CA PRO A 86 -11.86 9.08 -5.02
C PRO A 86 -12.96 10.02 -5.49
N ALA A 87 -13.45 10.87 -4.59
CA ALA A 87 -14.60 11.73 -4.80
C ALA A 87 -14.47 12.51 -6.13
N SER A 88 -15.14 12.01 -7.16
CA SER A 88 -15.42 12.77 -8.38
C SER A 88 -16.88 13.16 -8.30
N ALA A 89 -17.11 14.43 -8.01
CA ALA A 89 -18.43 15.03 -7.97
C ALA A 89 -19.12 14.89 -9.33
N ALA A 90 -20.29 14.26 -9.36
CA ALA A 90 -21.35 14.56 -10.33
C ALA A 90 -22.68 13.97 -9.85
N ASP A 91 -23.71 14.80 -9.94
CA ASP A 91 -25.09 14.61 -9.49
C ASP A 91 -25.80 13.35 -10.02
N SER A 92 -26.75 12.87 -9.20
CA SER A 92 -27.66 11.74 -9.42
C SER A 92 -28.64 11.94 -10.61
N PRO A 93 -29.44 10.92 -10.97
CA PRO A 93 -30.75 10.87 -10.33
C PRO A 93 -31.24 9.46 -9.93
N SER A 94 -32.09 9.47 -8.90
CA SER A 94 -32.82 8.38 -8.27
C SER A 94 -33.34 7.29 -9.22
N ALA A 95 -32.92 6.06 -8.99
CA ALA A 95 -33.69 4.88 -9.38
C ALA A 95 -34.82 4.67 -8.35
N LYS A 96 -36.06 4.67 -8.83
CA LYS A 96 -37.26 4.44 -8.02
C LYS A 96 -37.25 3.03 -7.39
N PRO A 97 -37.89 2.82 -6.23
CA PRO A 97 -38.08 1.48 -5.67
C PRO A 97 -38.84 0.57 -6.64
N MET A 98 -38.29 -0.60 -6.94
CA MET A 98 -38.99 -1.67 -7.67
C MET A 98 -39.82 -2.47 -6.66
N GLU A 99 -41.15 -2.39 -6.77
CA GLU A 99 -42.13 -3.19 -6.02
C GLU A 99 -41.91 -4.70 -6.30
N PRO A 100 -41.91 -5.61 -5.29
CA PRO A 100 -41.80 -7.04 -5.53
C PRO A 100 -43.13 -7.58 -6.09
N GLN A 101 -43.10 -8.02 -7.34
CA GLN A 101 -44.26 -8.55 -8.05
C GLN A 101 -44.19 -10.09 -8.17
N HIS A 102 -45.23 -10.75 -7.60
CA HIS A 102 -45.68 -12.15 -7.74
C HIS A 102 -44.91 -13.22 -6.93
N GLY A 103 -45.50 -14.08 -6.10
CA GLY A 103 -46.90 -14.50 -5.98
C GLY A 103 -47.16 -15.81 -6.75
N HIS A 104 -47.28 -16.92 -6.01
CA HIS A 104 -47.97 -18.20 -6.30
C HIS A 104 -47.66 -18.93 -7.62
N HIS A 105 -47.09 -20.14 -7.53
CA HIS A 105 -47.72 -21.43 -7.86
C HIS A 105 -46.80 -22.60 -7.52
#